data_AF-M5BZ47-F1
#
_entry.id   AF-M5BZ47-F1
#
_cell.length_a   1.000
_cell.length_b   1.000
_cell.length_c   1.000
_cell.angle_alpha   90.00
_cell.angle_beta   90.00
_cell.angle_gamma   90.00
#
_symmetry.space_group_name_H-M   'P 1'
#
loop_
_entity.id
_entity.type
_entity.pdbx_description
1 polymer ?
#
loop_
_entity_poly.entity_id
_entity_poly.type
_entity_poly.pdbx_seq_one_letter_code
_entity_poly.pdbx_strand_id
1 'polypeptide(L)'
;MWRKDGTAELYTYLPPSAESTNKKAVCSSNGSSCDGDYGWSLGRGEWKWETGKWQTIAQKVTLNDVGKNNGEVIVYYNGAVVYSAKDVVIRTKENADPRGAMVQSFFGGHDQTWASPQDQKLWISDLSMAVLE
;
A
#
# COMPACT_ATOMS: atom_id res chain seq x y z
N MET A 1 -1.30 3.97 -3.63
CA MET A 1 -2.12 4.67 -4.64
C MET A 1 -1.81 6.17 -4.61
N TRP A 2 -2.22 6.92 -5.64
CA TRP A 2 -2.35 8.37 -5.55
C TRP A 2 -3.81 8.78 -5.32
N ARG A 3 -4.00 9.96 -4.75
CA ARG A 3 -5.27 10.63 -4.43
C ARG A 3 -5.18 12.08 -4.91
N LYS A 4 -6.22 12.86 -4.61
CA LYS A 4 -6.29 14.28 -4.94
C LYS A 4 -5.01 15.01 -4.52
N ASP A 5 -4.57 15.94 -5.37
CA ASP A 5 -3.41 16.81 -5.16
C ASP A 5 -2.09 16.05 -4.89
N GLY A 6 -1.94 14.88 -5.53
CA GLY A 6 -0.75 14.04 -5.42
C GLY A 6 -0.63 13.30 -4.09
N THR A 7 -1.62 13.42 -3.19
CA THR A 7 -1.62 12.71 -1.91
C THR A 7 -1.44 11.21 -2.12
N ALA A 8 -0.56 10.59 -1.36
CA ALA A 8 -0.26 9.18 -1.53
C ALA A 8 -0.70 8.36 -0.30
N GLU A 9 -0.86 7.06 -0.51
CA GLU A 9 -1.24 6.10 0.53
C GLU A 9 -0.73 4.70 0.19
N LEU A 10 -0.56 3.86 1.22
CA LEU A 10 -0.51 2.41 1.08
C LEU A 10 -1.94 1.91 0.92
N TYR A 11 -2.21 1.16 -0.15
CA TYR A 11 -3.53 0.59 -0.40
C TYR A 11 -3.43 -0.93 -0.35
N THR A 12 -4.17 -1.56 0.55
CA THR A 12 -3.97 -2.98 0.87
C THR A 12 -5.25 -3.78 0.92
N TYR A 13 -5.15 -5.05 0.54
CA TYR A 13 -6.15 -6.09 0.81
C TYR A 13 -5.54 -7.09 1.78
N LEU A 14 -5.84 -6.90 3.07
CA LEU A 14 -5.44 -7.84 4.11
C LEU A 14 -6.48 -8.96 4.24
N PRO A 15 -6.10 -10.14 4.77
CA PRO A 15 -6.99 -11.29 4.88
C PRO A 15 -8.29 -10.94 5.64
N PRO A 16 -9.48 -11.18 5.06
CA PRO A 16 -10.75 -10.92 5.74
C PRO A 16 -10.91 -11.68 7.06
N SER A 17 -10.35 -12.89 7.16
CA SER A 17 -10.38 -13.69 8.39
C SER A 17 -9.56 -13.09 9.55
N ALA A 18 -8.71 -12.09 9.28
CA ALA A 18 -7.93 -11.38 10.28
C ALA A 18 -8.32 -9.89 10.40
N GLU A 19 -9.48 -9.50 9.84
CA GLU A 19 -9.91 -8.10 9.76
C GLU A 19 -9.91 -7.40 11.12
N SER A 20 -10.48 -8.00 12.17
CA SER A 20 -10.56 -7.37 13.49
C SER A 20 -9.18 -7.11 14.12
N THR A 21 -8.22 -8.02 13.92
CA THR A 21 -6.84 -7.87 14.35
C THR A 21 -6.15 -6.75 13.57
N ASN A 22 -6.28 -6.77 12.24
CA ASN A 22 -5.64 -5.78 11.38
C ASN A 22 -6.24 -4.38 11.58
N LYS A 23 -7.55 -4.26 11.81
CA LYS A 23 -8.17 -2.97 12.10
C LYS A 23 -7.60 -2.32 13.36
N LYS A 24 -7.35 -3.11 14.42
CA LYS A 24 -6.70 -2.62 15.63
C LYS A 24 -5.28 -2.13 15.37
N ALA A 25 -4.55 -2.79 14.48
CA ALA A 25 -3.17 -2.47 14.16
C ALA A 25 -3.04 -1.17 13.36
N VAL A 26 -3.88 -0.95 12.35
CA VAL A 26 -3.64 0.12 11.36
C VAL A 26 -4.75 1.16 11.20
N CYS A 27 -5.98 0.90 11.68
CA CYS A 27 -7.13 1.75 11.34
C CYS A 27 -7.48 2.82 12.38
N SER A 28 -6.69 2.92 13.45
CA SER A 28 -6.81 3.99 14.46
C SER A 28 -5.91 5.20 14.17
N SER A 29 -5.02 5.10 13.17
CA SER A 29 -4.06 6.14 12.84
C SER A 29 -4.64 7.18 11.89
N ASN A 30 -4.17 8.43 11.99
CA ASN A 30 -4.49 9.48 11.02
C ASN A 30 -4.15 9.02 9.59
N GLY A 31 -4.96 9.47 8.62
CA GLY A 31 -4.79 9.06 7.22
C GLY A 31 -5.17 7.59 6.94
N SER A 32 -5.75 6.88 7.91
CA SER A 32 -6.22 5.50 7.71
C SER A 32 -7.73 5.45 7.52
N SER A 33 -8.18 4.68 6.54
CA SER A 33 -9.59 4.42 6.25
C SER A 33 -9.74 2.96 5.84
N CYS A 34 -10.49 2.22 6.66
CA CYS A 34 -10.64 0.77 6.56
C CYS A 34 -12.11 0.35 6.48
N ASP A 35 -12.94 1.26 5.98
CA ASP A 35 -14.38 1.09 5.86
C ASP A 35 -14.76 0.93 4.38
N GLY A 36 -15.78 0.12 4.11
CA GLY A 36 -16.29 -0.14 2.76
C GLY A 36 -15.87 -1.49 2.18
N ASP A 37 -16.28 -1.72 0.93
CA ASP A 37 -16.18 -3.02 0.24
C ASP A 37 -14.85 -3.23 -0.49
N TYR A 38 -13.92 -2.27 -0.38
CA TYR A 38 -12.66 -2.27 -1.10
C TYR A 38 -11.45 -2.36 -0.15
N GLY A 39 -10.25 -2.17 -0.71
CA GLY A 39 -9.01 -2.17 0.06
C GLY A 39 -8.93 -0.99 1.03
N TRP A 40 -8.07 -1.11 2.02
CA TRP A 40 -7.88 -0.08 3.04
C TRP A 40 -6.85 0.94 2.58
N SER A 41 -7.16 2.20 2.84
CA SER A 41 -6.23 3.31 2.64
C SER A 41 -5.47 3.53 3.94
N LEU A 42 -4.14 3.41 3.91
CA LEU A 42 -3.29 3.52 5.10
C LEU A 42 -2.23 4.60 4.89
N GLY A 43 -2.02 5.45 5.89
CA GLY A 43 -1.03 6.54 5.83
C GLY A 43 -1.32 7.57 4.73
N ARG A 44 -2.59 7.78 4.37
CA ARG A 44 -2.97 8.76 3.36
C ARG A 44 -2.52 10.16 3.79
N GLY A 45 -1.68 10.79 2.98
CA GLY A 45 -1.20 12.16 3.25
C GLY A 45 0.17 12.22 3.92
N GLU A 46 0.72 11.09 4.36
CA GLU A 46 2.07 11.04 4.95
C GLU A 46 3.17 11.37 3.91
N TRP A 47 2.88 11.18 2.61
CA TRP A 47 3.69 11.70 1.52
C TRP A 47 2.85 12.13 0.33
N LYS A 48 3.49 12.82 -0.61
CA LYS A 48 2.87 13.29 -1.85
C LYS A 48 3.76 12.97 -3.05
N TRP A 49 3.12 12.52 -4.11
CA TRP A 49 3.72 12.42 -5.43
C TRP A 49 3.89 13.82 -6.03
N GLU A 50 5.05 14.07 -6.62
CA GLU A 50 5.34 15.29 -7.36
C GLU A 50 5.22 15.06 -8.86
N THR A 51 4.68 16.03 -9.60
CA THR A 51 4.63 15.96 -11.06
C THR A 51 5.99 16.34 -11.66
N GLY A 52 6.35 15.72 -12.79
CA GLY A 52 7.55 16.07 -13.55
C GLY A 52 8.89 15.69 -12.90
N LYS A 53 8.88 14.89 -11.82
CA LYS A 53 10.08 14.45 -11.11
C LYS A 53 10.17 12.94 -11.02
N TRP A 54 11.37 12.40 -11.17
CA TRP A 54 11.67 11.02 -10.78
C TRP A 54 11.60 10.91 -9.25
N GLN A 55 10.89 9.90 -8.78
CA GLN A 55 10.71 9.59 -7.37
C GLN A 55 10.93 8.10 -7.18
N THR A 56 11.66 7.74 -6.15
CA THR A 56 11.92 6.33 -5.82
C THR A 56 10.95 5.90 -4.74
N ILE A 57 10.21 4.83 -5.00
CA ILE A 57 9.36 4.17 -4.01
C ILE A 57 9.86 2.75 -3.76
N ALA A 58 9.89 2.34 -2.51
CA ALA A 58 10.12 0.95 -2.14
C ALA A 58 9.10 0.51 -1.09
N GLN A 59 8.70 -0.76 -1.15
CA GLN A 59 7.84 -1.39 -0.15
C GLN A 59 8.57 -2.62 0.39
N LYS A 60 8.85 -2.62 1.69
CA LYS A 60 9.31 -3.81 2.41
C LYS A 60 8.10 -4.49 3.03
N VAL A 61 7.94 -5.78 2.81
CA VAL A 61 6.88 -6.59 3.40
C VAL A 61 7.53 -7.73 4.16
N THR A 62 7.30 -7.79 5.47
CA THR A 62 7.72 -8.89 6.34
C THR A 62 6.47 -9.71 6.67
N LEU A 63 6.41 -10.97 6.25
CA LEU A 63 5.28 -11.84 6.55
C LEU A 63 5.19 -12.10 8.06
N ASN A 64 3.96 -12.22 8.55
CA ASN A 64 3.72 -12.74 9.90
C ASN A 64 3.91 -14.26 9.95
N ASP A 65 4.26 -14.76 11.14
CA ASP A 65 4.09 -16.17 11.48
C ASP A 65 2.59 -16.50 11.45
N VAL A 66 2.22 -17.67 10.92
CA VAL A 66 0.80 -18.07 10.92
C VAL A 66 0.31 -18.19 12.35
N GLY A 67 -0.83 -17.55 12.63
CA GLY A 67 -1.41 -17.47 13.98
C GLY A 67 -0.86 -16.34 14.85
N LYS A 68 0.12 -15.55 14.38
CA LYS A 68 0.61 -14.34 15.05
C LYS A 68 0.36 -13.10 14.21
N ASN A 69 0.32 -11.96 14.88
CA ASN A 69 0.21 -10.63 14.30
C ASN A 69 1.56 -9.91 14.39
N ASN A 70 2.62 -10.49 13.82
CA ASN A 70 3.97 -9.92 13.83
C ASN A 70 4.49 -9.54 12.44
N GLY A 71 3.58 -9.37 11.47
CA GLY A 71 3.92 -8.90 10.14
C GLY A 71 4.13 -7.38 10.10
N GLU A 72 4.80 -6.93 9.04
CA GLU A 72 5.14 -5.52 8.86
C GLU A 72 5.08 -5.12 7.38
N VAL A 73 4.62 -3.90 7.12
CA VAL A 73 4.79 -3.22 5.84
C VAL A 73 5.45 -1.86 6.08
N ILE A 74 6.57 -1.60 5.41
CA ILE A 74 7.24 -0.30 5.42
C ILE A 74 7.24 0.28 4.01
N VAL A 75 6.84 1.54 3.88
CA VAL A 75 6.90 2.31 2.64
C VAL A 75 8.03 3.33 2.74
N TYR A 76 8.91 3.31 1.75
CA TYR A 76 9.99 4.27 1.60
C TYR A 76 9.72 5.14 0.39
N TYR A 77 9.86 6.46 0.53
CA TYR A 77 9.75 7.42 -0.55
C TYR A 77 11.00 8.30 -0.56
N ASN A 78 11.71 8.32 -1.69
CA ASN A 78 13.02 8.95 -1.85
C ASN A 78 14.02 8.58 -0.74
N GLY A 79 14.02 7.31 -0.34
CA GLY A 79 14.93 6.76 0.67
C GLY A 79 14.52 6.98 2.13
N ALA A 80 13.49 7.81 2.41
CA ALA A 80 12.97 8.01 3.75
C ALA A 80 11.76 7.09 4.03
N VAL A 81 11.65 6.58 5.25
CA VAL A 81 10.42 5.91 5.71
C VAL A 81 9.30 6.94 5.80
N VAL A 82 8.23 6.73 5.03
CA VAL A 82 7.05 7.60 5.03
C VAL A 82 5.83 6.93 5.65
N TYR A 83 5.82 5.59 5.74
CA TYR A 83 4.77 4.86 6.43
C TYR A 83 5.29 3.52 6.95
N SER A 84 4.79 3.10 8.11
CA SER A 84 5.06 1.78 8.69
C SER A 84 3.78 1.25 9.35
N ALA A 85 3.36 0.06 8.92
CA ALA A 85 2.32 -0.72 9.57
C ALA A 85 2.95 -1.94 10.22
N LYS A 86 2.82 -2.04 11.55
CA LYS A 86 3.28 -3.17 12.35
C LYS A 86 2.08 -3.94 12.88
N ASP A 87 2.38 -5.09 13.44
CA ASP A 87 1.42 -5.99 14.07
C ASP A 87 0.27 -6.45 13.14
N VAL A 88 0.58 -6.54 11.84
CA VAL A 88 -0.38 -6.94 10.82
C VAL A 88 -0.31 -8.43 10.52
N VAL A 89 -1.46 -9.03 10.25
CA VAL A 89 -1.62 -10.36 9.68
C VAL A 89 -1.75 -10.21 8.17
N ILE A 90 -0.71 -10.58 7.45
CA ILE A 90 -0.62 -10.55 5.97
C ILE A 90 -1.00 -11.93 5.39
N ARG A 91 -0.70 -13.01 6.11
CA ARG A 91 -1.03 -14.39 5.72
C ARG A 91 -1.66 -15.20 6.86
N THR A 92 -2.53 -16.14 6.47
CA THR A 92 -3.22 -17.06 7.40
C THR A 92 -2.94 -18.54 7.12
N LYS A 93 -2.14 -18.83 6.09
CA LYS A 93 -1.71 -20.18 5.71
C LYS A 93 -0.21 -20.16 5.41
N GLU A 94 0.49 -21.24 5.75
CA GLU A 94 1.95 -21.30 5.61
C GLU A 94 2.42 -21.25 4.15
N ASN A 95 1.60 -21.71 3.21
CA ASN A 95 1.90 -21.71 1.78
C ASN A 95 1.44 -20.44 1.03
N ALA A 96 0.98 -19.42 1.77
CA ALA A 96 0.59 -18.14 1.21
C ALA A 96 1.81 -17.21 1.13
N ASP A 97 2.68 -17.50 0.16
CA ASP A 97 3.93 -16.79 -0.07
C ASP A 97 3.79 -15.70 -1.14
N PRO A 98 4.62 -14.63 -1.10
CA PRO A 98 4.67 -13.62 -2.16
C PRO A 98 4.98 -14.26 -3.51
N ARG A 99 4.22 -13.87 -4.54
CA ARG A 99 4.38 -14.39 -5.92
C ARG A 99 5.13 -13.45 -6.86
N GLY A 100 5.37 -12.22 -6.43
CA GLY A 100 6.04 -11.19 -7.21
C GLY A 100 5.51 -9.80 -6.87
N ALA A 101 5.90 -8.82 -7.69
CA ALA A 101 5.39 -7.45 -7.61
C ALA A 101 4.16 -7.29 -8.51
N MET A 102 3.08 -6.74 -7.96
CA MET A 102 1.93 -6.28 -8.75
C MET A 102 2.12 -4.82 -9.11
N VAL A 103 2.45 -4.54 -10.38
CA VAL A 103 2.62 -3.18 -10.90
C VAL A 103 1.42 -2.84 -11.78
N GLN A 104 0.52 -2.00 -11.27
CA GLN A 104 -0.68 -1.56 -11.98
C GLN A 104 -0.84 -0.05 -11.82
N SER A 105 -1.18 0.63 -12.91
CA SER A 105 -1.46 2.07 -12.92
C SER A 105 -2.66 2.35 -13.81
N PHE A 106 -3.65 3.03 -13.24
CA PHE A 106 -4.86 3.49 -13.91
C PHE A 106 -5.52 4.56 -13.04
N PHE A 107 -6.23 5.49 -13.66
CA PHE A 107 -7.18 6.33 -12.95
C PHE A 107 -8.32 5.44 -12.45
N GLY A 108 -8.55 5.45 -11.14
CA GLY A 108 -9.22 4.33 -10.48
C GLY A 108 -10.26 4.74 -9.48
N GLY A 109 -11.22 3.85 -9.32
CA GLY A 109 -12.53 4.00 -8.70
C GLY A 109 -13.48 3.12 -9.50
N HIS A 110 -14.79 3.20 -9.29
CA HIS A 110 -15.76 2.31 -9.95
C HIS A 110 -16.71 3.02 -10.92
N ASP A 111 -16.51 4.32 -11.15
CA ASP A 111 -17.38 5.16 -11.97
C ASP A 111 -16.60 6.24 -12.76
N GLN A 112 -17.32 6.99 -13.60
CA GLN A 112 -16.76 8.01 -14.50
C GLN A 112 -16.15 9.23 -13.78
N THR A 113 -16.49 9.48 -12.51
CA THR A 113 -15.93 10.63 -11.75
C THR A 113 -14.43 10.49 -11.49
N TRP A 114 -13.89 9.29 -11.68
CA TRP A 114 -12.47 9.01 -11.54
C TRP A 114 -11.66 9.17 -12.83
N ALA A 115 -12.32 9.41 -13.97
CA ALA A 115 -11.64 9.56 -15.25
C ALA A 115 -10.62 10.72 -15.23
N SER A 116 -9.50 10.55 -15.93
CA SER A 116 -8.56 11.65 -16.13
C SER A 116 -9.25 12.78 -16.91
N PRO A 117 -9.11 14.05 -16.49
CA PRO A 117 -9.74 15.17 -17.19
C PRO A 117 -9.05 15.54 -18.51
N GLN A 118 -7.89 14.93 -18.79
CA GLN A 118 -7.06 15.19 -19.96
C GLN A 118 -6.12 14.01 -20.23
N ASP A 119 -5.47 14.00 -21.38
CA ASP A 119 -4.40 13.06 -21.67
C ASP A 119 -3.17 13.34 -20.80
N GLN A 120 -2.66 12.30 -20.13
CA GLN A 120 -1.51 12.39 -19.24
C GLN A 120 -0.65 11.13 -19.38
N LYS A 121 0.61 11.22 -18.94
CA LYS A 121 1.59 10.12 -19.05
C LYS A 121 2.24 9.86 -17.70
N LEU A 122 2.51 8.59 -17.43
CA LEU A 122 3.31 8.11 -16.31
C LEU A 122 4.47 7.28 -16.88
N TRP A 123 5.68 7.55 -16.39
CA TRP A 123 6.86 6.73 -16.69
C TRP A 123 7.23 5.95 -15.43
N ILE A 124 7.52 4.66 -15.61
CA ILE A 124 7.97 3.75 -14.56
C ILE A 124 9.27 3.11 -15.07
N SER A 125 10.31 3.13 -14.24
CA SER A 125 11.64 2.59 -14.56
C SER A 125 12.23 1.92 -13.31
N ASP A 126 13.33 1.20 -13.50
CA ASP A 126 14.19 0.66 -12.42
C ASP A 126 13.46 -0.26 -11.44
N LEU A 127 12.52 -1.05 -11.97
CA LEU A 127 11.81 -2.06 -11.20
C LEU A 127 12.79 -3.16 -10.76
N SER A 128 12.86 -3.36 -9.45
CA SER A 128 13.64 -4.42 -8.82
C SER A 128 12.87 -5.01 -7.64
N MET A 129 13.21 -6.25 -7.30
CA MET A 129 12.64 -6.97 -6.16
C MET A 129 13.72 -7.85 -5.57
N ALA A 130 13.79 -7.90 -4.24
CA ALA A 130 14.70 -8.77 -3.51
C ALA A 130 13.94 -9.48 -2.39
N VAL A 131 14.35 -10.71 -2.12
CA VAL A 131 13.99 -11.43 -0.89
C VAL A 131 15.10 -11.15 0.10
N LEU A 132 14.73 -10.69 1.29
CA LEU A 132 15.66 -10.40 2.38
C LEU A 132 15.67 -11.60 3.34
N GLU A 133 16.84 -11.93 3.87
CA GLU A 133 17.03 -13.01 4.85
C GLU A 133 16.53 -12.62 6.25
#